data_AF-A0A944W620-F1
#
_entry.id   AF-A0A944W620-F1
#
_cell.length_a   1.000
_cell.length_b   1.000
_cell.length_c   1.000
_cell.angle_alpha   90.00
_cell.angle_beta   90.00
_cell.angle_gamma   90.00
#
_symmetry.space_group_name_H-M   'P 1'
#
loop_
_entity.id
_entity.type
_entity.pdbx_description
1 polymer ?
#
loop_
_entity_poly.entity_id
_entity_poly.type
_entity_poly.pdbx_seq_one_letter_code
_entity_poly.pdbx_strand_id
1 'polypeptide(L)'
;MTTSEPSVMLAWLGIAAFSFQIYFDFSGYSDMAIGLGRMLGFRYPENFNYPYISQSVTEFWRRWHMSLGQWFRDYLYIPLGGNRVSRLMWVRNVLIVWFLTGLWHGASWNFAIWGLYFGVLLLIERVFLATLLERIPRPFRHAYLLLVVLIGWTIFQLGSPGEILSYLGDMFGLTGIDLANNEAWFLLRSNIVLLVLATAGSIPLFAKLYERTLPRLTVRTFVMPSYYAGLLLVSTAYLVDSSFNPFLYFRF
;
A
#
# COMPACT_ATOMS: atom_id res chain seq x y z
N MET A 1 9.62 -24.82 -10.97
CA MET A 1 9.70 -23.37 -11.24
C MET A 1 10.94 -23.16 -12.09
N THR A 2 10.79 -22.95 -13.40
CA THR A 2 11.85 -22.36 -14.21
C THR A 2 12.14 -21.00 -13.57
N THR A 3 13.38 -20.78 -13.13
CA THR A 3 13.81 -19.50 -12.58
C THR A 3 13.54 -18.45 -13.64
N SER A 4 12.57 -17.58 -13.38
CA SER A 4 12.27 -16.44 -14.23
C SER A 4 13.55 -15.63 -14.37
N GLU A 5 13.96 -15.34 -15.60
CA GLU A 5 15.14 -14.49 -15.79
C GLU A 5 14.78 -13.09 -15.28
N PRO A 6 15.57 -12.50 -14.37
CA PRO A 6 15.30 -11.16 -13.88
C PRO A 6 15.48 -10.14 -15.02
N SER A 7 14.59 -9.15 -15.06
CA SER A 7 14.77 -7.95 -15.88
C SER A 7 14.28 -6.73 -15.10
N VAL A 8 14.78 -5.55 -15.45
CA VAL A 8 14.40 -4.30 -14.79
C VAL A 8 12.88 -4.10 -14.83
N MET A 9 12.27 -4.33 -15.98
CA MET A 9 10.81 -4.25 -16.16
C MET A 9 10.07 -5.26 -15.31
N LEU A 10 10.58 -6.50 -15.18
CA LEU A 10 9.97 -7.53 -14.33
C LEU A 10 10.00 -7.14 -12.86
N ALA A 11 11.12 -6.58 -12.38
CA ALA A 11 11.25 -6.13 -10.99
C ALA A 11 10.25 -5.01 -10.66
N TRP A 12 10.14 -3.98 -11.52
CA TRP A 12 9.14 -2.92 -11.34
C TRP A 12 7.71 -3.43 -11.42
N LEU A 13 7.42 -4.31 -12.38
CA LEU A 13 6.10 -4.90 -12.54
C LEU A 13 5.72 -5.74 -11.31
N GLY A 14 6.66 -6.53 -10.80
CA GLY A 14 6.50 -7.37 -9.63
C GLY A 14 6.16 -6.55 -8.38
N ILE A 15 6.94 -5.51 -8.09
CA ILE A 15 6.67 -4.68 -6.90
C ILE A 15 5.42 -3.81 -7.06
N ALA A 16 5.10 -3.35 -8.27
CA ALA A 16 3.85 -2.65 -8.54
C ALA A 16 2.64 -3.58 -8.33
N ALA A 17 2.70 -4.81 -8.83
CA ALA A 17 1.66 -5.82 -8.59
C ALA A 17 1.51 -6.14 -7.10
N PHE A 18 2.62 -6.32 -6.38
CA PHE A 18 2.60 -6.48 -4.93
C PHE A 18 1.96 -5.28 -4.20
N SER A 19 2.24 -4.05 -4.63
CA SER A 19 1.65 -2.85 -4.04
C SER A 19 0.13 -2.80 -4.19
N PHE A 20 -0.41 -3.30 -5.31
CA PHE A 20 -1.85 -3.46 -5.48
C PHE A 20 -2.38 -4.60 -4.62
N GLN A 21 -1.69 -5.75 -4.58
CA GLN A 21 -2.07 -6.89 -3.77
C GLN A 21 -2.21 -6.51 -2.29
N ILE A 22 -1.17 -5.95 -1.69
CA ILE A 22 -1.18 -5.56 -0.27
C ILE A 22 -2.27 -4.53 0.04
N TYR A 23 -2.53 -3.62 -0.88
CA TYR A 23 -3.59 -2.63 -0.71
C TYR A 23 -4.99 -3.23 -0.80
N PHE A 24 -5.29 -4.01 -1.84
CA PHE A 24 -6.62 -4.55 -2.05
C PHE A 24 -6.98 -5.67 -1.06
N ASP A 25 -6.02 -6.52 -0.71
CA ASP A 25 -6.24 -7.52 0.34
C ASP A 25 -6.58 -6.85 1.67
N PHE A 26 -5.79 -5.85 2.06
CA PHE A 26 -5.96 -5.27 3.39
C PHE A 26 -7.13 -4.28 3.46
N SER A 27 -7.35 -3.49 2.41
CA SER A 27 -8.52 -2.61 2.32
C SER A 27 -9.79 -3.45 2.25
N GLY A 28 -9.83 -4.49 1.42
CA GLY A 28 -11.00 -5.38 1.31
C GLY A 28 -11.30 -6.09 2.64
N TYR A 29 -10.28 -6.58 3.35
CA TYR A 29 -10.45 -7.15 4.68
C TYR A 29 -11.00 -6.14 5.69
N SER A 30 -10.50 -4.91 5.66
CA SER A 30 -10.98 -3.82 6.53
C SER A 30 -12.45 -3.50 6.24
N ASP A 31 -12.84 -3.44 4.95
CA ASP A 31 -14.22 -3.18 4.53
C ASP A 31 -15.18 -4.29 4.98
N MET A 32 -14.75 -5.55 4.90
CA MET A 32 -15.51 -6.69 5.44
C MET A 32 -15.72 -6.55 6.95
N ALA A 33 -14.67 -6.21 7.70
CA ALA A 33 -14.76 -6.00 9.15
C ALA A 33 -15.70 -4.83 9.50
N ILE A 34 -15.64 -3.71 8.76
CA ILE A 34 -16.55 -2.57 8.92
C ILE A 34 -18.00 -2.97 8.62
N GLY A 35 -18.23 -3.72 7.53
CA GLY A 35 -19.55 -4.21 7.15
C GLY A 35 -20.18 -5.10 8.21
N LEU A 36 -19.43 -6.10 8.71
CA LEU A 36 -19.86 -6.97 9.80
C LEU A 36 -20.10 -6.19 11.10
N GLY A 37 -19.21 -5.24 11.43
CA GLY A 37 -19.38 -4.35 12.57
C GLY A 37 -20.72 -3.61 12.50
N ARG A 38 -21.06 -3.03 11.34
CA ARG A 38 -22.35 -2.34 11.13
C ARG A 38 -23.55 -3.28 11.30
N MET A 39 -23.47 -4.52 10.83
CA MET A 39 -24.54 -5.51 11.01
C MET A 39 -24.77 -5.86 12.49
N LEU A 40 -23.72 -5.83 13.30
CA LEU A 40 -23.75 -6.10 14.74
C LEU A 40 -23.99 -4.83 15.60
N GLY A 41 -24.19 -3.67 14.98
CA GLY A 41 -24.42 -2.39 15.68
C GLY A 41 -23.15 -1.64 16.11
N PHE A 42 -21.96 -2.13 15.75
CA PHE A 42 -20.69 -1.44 15.97
C PHE A 42 -20.37 -0.48 14.81
N ARG A 43 -19.61 0.58 15.12
CA ARG A 43 -19.08 1.52 14.13
C ARG A 43 -17.57 1.57 14.23
N TYR A 44 -16.90 0.85 13.33
CA TYR A 44 -15.45 0.92 13.19
C TYR A 44 -15.04 2.09 12.28
N PRO A 45 -13.87 2.72 12.54
CA PRO A 45 -13.32 3.73 11.65
C PRO A 45 -12.84 3.10 10.33
N GLU A 46 -12.86 3.90 9.26
CA GLU A 46 -12.23 3.53 8.00
C GLU A 46 -10.72 3.34 8.18
N ASN A 47 -10.14 2.40 7.42
CA ASN A 47 -8.72 2.09 7.54
C ASN A 47 -7.88 2.60 6.36
N PHE A 48 -8.49 2.79 5.20
CA PHE A 48 -7.84 3.28 3.99
C PHE A 48 -8.65 4.39 3.33
N ASN A 49 -7.96 5.35 2.71
CA ASN A 49 -8.60 6.42 1.94
C ASN A 49 -7.77 6.78 0.71
N TYR A 50 -7.81 5.91 -0.30
CA TYR A 50 -7.10 6.06 -1.59
C TYR A 50 -5.64 6.48 -1.42
N PRO A 51 -4.81 5.72 -0.68
CA PRO A 51 -3.47 6.15 -0.27
C PRO A 51 -2.55 6.46 -1.46
N TYR A 52 -2.71 5.77 -2.59
CA TYR A 52 -1.86 5.97 -3.75
C TYR A 52 -2.05 7.32 -4.43
N ILE A 53 -3.14 8.08 -4.22
CA ILE A 53 -3.28 9.43 -4.80
C ILE A 53 -2.44 10.50 -4.08
N SER A 54 -1.75 10.12 -3.01
CA SER A 54 -0.98 11.02 -2.16
C SER A 54 0.14 11.71 -2.92
N GLN A 55 0.49 12.91 -2.45
CA GLN A 55 1.56 13.74 -3.02
C GLN A 55 2.77 13.85 -2.10
N SER A 56 2.73 13.21 -0.93
CA SER A 56 3.80 13.18 0.05
C SER A 56 3.72 11.92 0.91
N VAL A 57 4.81 11.55 1.57
CA VAL A 57 4.88 10.40 2.47
C VAL A 57 3.99 10.64 3.69
N THR A 58 3.93 11.87 4.19
CA THR A 58 3.03 12.25 5.29
C THR A 58 1.57 12.07 4.92
N GLU A 59 1.17 12.47 3.70
CA GLU A 59 -0.21 12.28 3.23
C GLU A 59 -0.53 10.79 3.06
N PHE A 60 0.40 10.01 2.50
CA PHE A 60 0.23 8.58 2.31
C PHE A 60 -0.10 7.85 3.61
N TRP A 61 0.68 8.08 4.67
CA TRP A 61 0.45 7.44 5.97
C TRP A 61 -0.75 7.98 6.74
N ARG A 62 -1.33 9.12 6.33
CA ARG A 62 -2.64 9.57 6.81
C ARG A 62 -3.81 8.90 6.10
N ARG A 63 -3.56 8.19 5.00
CA ARG A 63 -4.56 7.49 4.18
C ARG A 63 -4.39 5.97 4.18
N TRP A 64 -3.27 5.48 4.71
CA TRP A 64 -2.92 4.06 4.79
C TRP A 64 -2.98 3.58 6.24
N HIS A 65 -3.68 2.46 6.49
CA HIS A 65 -3.80 1.82 7.80
C HIS A 65 -4.08 2.83 8.94
N MET A 66 -5.07 3.70 8.72
CA MET A 66 -5.35 4.89 9.53
C MET A 66 -5.61 4.56 11.00
N SER A 67 -6.29 3.45 11.28
CA SER A 67 -6.57 2.99 12.65
C SER A 67 -5.30 2.63 13.42
N LEU A 68 -4.35 1.93 12.79
CA LEU A 68 -3.05 1.60 13.38
C LEU A 68 -2.21 2.86 13.58
N GLY A 69 -2.19 3.74 12.58
CA GLY A 69 -1.49 5.03 12.67
C GLY A 69 -2.03 5.88 13.83
N GLN A 70 -3.35 5.89 14.04
CA GLN A 70 -3.98 6.50 15.19
C GLN A 70 -3.57 5.82 16.50
N TRP A 71 -3.56 4.49 16.56
CA TRP A 71 -3.16 3.75 17.76
C TRP A 71 -1.72 4.08 18.18
N PHE A 72 -0.75 4.02 17.26
CA PHE A 72 0.64 4.39 17.56
C PHE A 72 0.78 5.87 17.96
N ARG A 73 -0.01 6.75 17.36
CA ARG A 73 -0.02 8.16 17.75
C ARG A 73 -0.50 8.33 19.20
N ASP A 74 -1.64 7.74 19.52
CA ASP A 74 -2.36 7.99 20.77
C ASP A 74 -1.72 7.23 21.95
N TYR A 75 -1.18 6.03 21.72
CA TYR A 75 -0.64 5.16 22.75
C TYR A 75 0.89 5.12 22.85
N LEU A 76 1.62 5.64 21.85
CA LEU A 76 3.09 5.66 21.90
C LEU A 76 3.64 7.08 21.70
N TYR A 77 3.29 7.74 20.60
CA TYR A 77 3.88 9.05 20.26
C TYR A 77 3.49 10.16 21.26
N ILE A 78 2.21 10.29 21.61
CA ILE A 78 1.72 11.30 22.55
C ILE A 78 2.29 11.04 23.96
N PRO A 79 2.26 9.81 24.52
CA PRO A 79 2.91 9.50 25.79
C PRO A 79 4.42 9.79 25.84
N LEU A 80 5.14 9.68 24.72
CA LEU A 80 6.56 10.07 24.62
C LEU A 80 6.80 11.60 24.63
N GLY A 81 5.74 12.41 24.74
CA GLY A 81 5.78 13.88 24.77
C GLY A 81 5.33 14.54 23.46
N GLY A 82 4.98 13.76 22.44
CA GLY A 82 4.45 14.25 21.16
C GLY A 82 5.30 15.35 20.52
N ASN A 83 4.66 16.46 20.14
CA ASN A 83 5.33 17.63 19.55
C ASN A 83 5.80 18.67 20.61
N ARG A 84 5.63 18.42 21.92
CA ARG A 84 5.92 19.40 22.99
C ARG A 84 7.33 19.25 23.59
N VAL A 85 8.19 18.50 22.93
CA VAL A 85 9.58 18.22 23.37
C VAL A 85 10.58 18.94 22.48
N SER A 86 11.86 18.97 22.89
CA SER A 86 12.93 19.52 22.06
C SER A 86 13.00 18.80 20.70
N ARG A 87 13.56 19.47 19.68
CA ARG A 87 13.65 18.92 18.32
C ARG A 87 14.35 17.56 18.26
N LEU A 88 15.41 17.37 19.05
CA LEU A 88 16.13 16.10 19.12
C LEU A 88 15.26 14.99 19.73
N MET A 89 14.52 15.30 20.80
CA MET A 89 13.59 14.36 21.43
C MET A 89 12.43 14.01 20.50
N TRP A 90 11.95 14.99 19.73
CA TRP A 90 10.93 14.78 18.71
C TRP A 90 11.42 13.82 17.62
N VAL A 91 12.62 14.04 17.07
CA VAL A 91 13.27 13.15 16.10
C VAL A 91 13.37 11.72 16.64
N ARG A 92 13.90 11.57 17.86
CA ARG A 92 14.00 10.28 18.55
C ARG A 92 12.63 9.61 18.67
N ASN A 93 11.60 10.34 19.10
CA ASN A 93 10.26 9.79 19.29
C ASN A 93 9.65 9.30 17.97
N VAL A 94 9.83 10.04 16.86
CA VAL A 94 9.38 9.59 15.53
C VAL A 94 10.09 8.30 15.13
N LEU A 95 11.41 8.22 15.30
CA LEU A 95 12.17 7.00 14.97
C LEU A 95 11.75 5.81 15.83
N ILE A 96 11.53 6.01 17.14
CA ILE A 96 11.02 4.96 18.04
C ILE A 96 9.66 4.46 17.58
N VAL A 97 8.72 5.37 17.29
CA VAL A 97 7.37 5.00 16.84
C VAL A 97 7.42 4.20 15.56
N TRP A 98 8.20 4.64 14.58
CA TRP A 98 8.31 3.97 13.29
C TRP A 98 9.08 2.64 13.35
N PHE A 99 10.12 2.55 14.19
CA PHE A 99 10.80 1.30 14.46
C PHE A 99 9.85 0.27 15.09
N LEU A 100 9.08 0.68 16.11
CA LEU A 100 8.09 -0.19 16.75
C LEU A 100 6.91 -0.52 15.83
N THR A 101 6.53 0.40 14.94
CA THR A 101 5.55 0.12 13.88
C THR A 101 6.06 -0.97 12.94
N GLY A 102 7.34 -0.90 12.55
CA GLY A 102 8.00 -1.98 11.80
C GLY A 102 7.95 -3.31 12.55
N LEU A 103 8.46 -3.36 13.78
CA LEU A 103 8.48 -4.59 14.57
C LEU A 103 7.09 -5.19 14.86
N TRP A 104 6.04 -4.37 14.87
CA TRP A 104 4.66 -4.86 15.00
C TRP A 104 4.23 -5.74 13.81
N HIS A 105 4.81 -5.54 12.63
CA HIS A 105 4.52 -6.36 11.45
C HIS A 105 5.21 -7.72 11.46
N GLY A 106 6.32 -7.89 12.19
CA GLY A 106 7.01 -9.16 12.32
C GLY A 106 8.39 -9.04 12.96
N ALA A 107 8.95 -10.19 13.38
CA ALA A 107 10.21 -10.26 14.11
C ALA A 107 11.48 -10.19 13.22
N SER A 108 11.33 -10.23 11.89
CA SER A 108 12.45 -10.15 10.97
C SER A 108 12.95 -8.72 10.78
N TRP A 109 14.26 -8.57 10.50
CA TRP A 109 14.93 -7.28 10.37
C TRP A 109 14.41 -6.41 9.22
N ASN A 110 13.88 -7.01 8.16
CA ASN A 110 13.30 -6.29 7.04
C ASN A 110 12.18 -5.33 7.50
N PHE A 111 11.36 -5.73 8.47
CA PHE A 111 10.31 -4.86 9.01
C PHE A 111 10.85 -3.70 9.86
N ALA A 112 11.91 -3.92 10.64
CA ALA A 112 12.57 -2.86 11.38
C ALA A 112 13.21 -1.83 10.43
N ILE A 113 13.88 -2.30 9.37
CA ILE A 113 14.49 -1.46 8.34
C ILE A 113 13.39 -0.67 7.60
N TRP A 114 12.29 -1.33 7.25
CA TRP A 114 11.12 -0.72 6.63
C TRP A 114 10.51 0.40 7.50
N GLY A 115 10.36 0.15 8.80
CA GLY A 115 9.86 1.13 9.75
C GLY A 115 10.78 2.36 9.79
N LEU A 116 12.08 2.14 9.99
CA LEU A 116 13.06 3.22 10.02
C LEU A 116 13.16 3.98 8.69
N TYR A 117 13.04 3.28 7.55
CA TYR A 117 13.01 3.89 6.22
C TYR A 117 11.91 4.96 6.14
N PHE A 118 10.67 4.63 6.50
CA PHE A 118 9.58 5.60 6.52
C PHE A 118 9.72 6.65 7.63
N GLY A 119 10.23 6.28 8.80
CA GLY A 119 10.52 7.21 9.88
C GLY A 119 11.49 8.31 9.46
N VAL A 120 12.60 7.94 8.80
CA VAL A 120 13.58 8.89 8.25
C VAL A 120 12.97 9.76 7.16
N LEU A 121 12.20 9.18 6.23
CA LEU A 121 11.54 9.95 5.18
C LEU A 121 10.58 10.99 5.73
N LEU A 122 9.80 10.66 6.76
CA LEU A 122 8.89 11.61 7.41
C LEU A 122 9.65 12.74 8.12
N LEU A 123 10.80 12.44 8.71
CA LEU A 123 11.67 13.48 9.29
C LEU A 123 12.25 14.39 8.22
N ILE A 124 12.79 13.83 7.13
CA ILE A 124 13.33 14.59 6.01
C ILE A 124 12.23 15.44 5.37
N GLU A 125 11.04 14.87 5.17
CA GLU A 125 9.91 15.58 4.59
C GLU A 125 9.49 16.76 5.46
N ARG A 126 9.30 16.53 6.77
CA ARG A 126 8.86 17.58 7.69
C ARG A 126 9.90 18.67 7.92
N VAL A 127 11.20 18.35 7.85
CA VAL A 127 12.28 19.30 8.13
C VAL A 127 12.75 20.04 6.87
N PHE A 128 12.84 19.35 5.74
CA PHE A 128 13.54 19.86 4.55
C PHE A 128 12.67 19.88 3.29
N LEU A 129 11.91 18.81 3.03
CA LEU A 129 11.21 18.69 1.74
C LEU A 129 9.82 19.32 1.71
N ALA A 130 9.19 19.65 2.84
CA ALA A 130 7.81 20.15 2.86
C ALA A 130 7.64 21.39 1.96
N THR A 131 8.48 22.41 2.14
CA THR A 131 8.44 23.65 1.36
C THR A 131 8.89 23.44 -0.09
N LEU A 132 9.79 22.48 -0.34
CA LEU A 132 10.25 22.15 -1.69
C LEU A 132 9.16 21.42 -2.49
N LEU A 133 8.53 20.41 -1.88
CA LEU A 133 7.44 19.64 -2.47
C LEU A 133 6.29 20.56 -2.84
N GLU A 134 5.94 21.53 -1.99
CA GLU A 134 4.89 22.52 -2.29
C GLU A 134 5.14 23.27 -3.62
N ARG A 135 6.40 23.54 -3.97
CA ARG A 135 6.80 24.21 -5.21
C ARG A 135 6.88 23.28 -6.43
N ILE A 136 6.99 21.97 -6.20
CA ILE A 136 7.07 20.97 -7.27
C ILE A 136 5.66 20.71 -7.85
N PRO A 137 5.50 20.65 -9.19
CA PRO A 137 4.23 20.32 -9.81
C PRO A 137 3.70 18.94 -9.37
N ARG A 138 2.36 18.82 -9.29
CA ARG A 138 1.68 17.62 -8.79
C ARG A 138 2.15 16.29 -9.39
N PRO A 139 2.38 16.15 -10.71
CA PRO A 139 2.82 14.88 -11.29
C PRO A 139 4.17 14.40 -10.75
N PHE A 140 5.13 15.32 -10.56
CA PHE A 140 6.46 14.97 -10.05
C PHE A 140 6.44 14.60 -8.56
N ARG A 141 5.63 15.29 -7.76
CA ARG A 141 5.38 14.90 -6.36
C ARG A 141 4.80 13.50 -6.24
N HIS A 142 3.83 13.20 -7.08
CA HIS A 142 3.17 11.91 -7.10
C HIS A 142 4.12 10.80 -7.59
N ALA A 143 4.93 11.06 -8.62
CA ALA A 143 5.96 10.12 -9.07
C ALA A 143 7.01 9.84 -7.98
N TYR A 144 7.47 10.88 -7.26
CA TYR A 144 8.34 10.73 -6.09
C TYR A 144 7.71 9.85 -5.01
N LEU A 145 6.43 10.09 -4.69
CA LEU A 145 5.69 9.31 -3.70
C LEU A 145 5.62 7.83 -4.13
N LEU A 146 5.18 7.55 -5.37
CA LEU A 146 5.10 6.18 -5.87
C LEU A 146 6.45 5.47 -5.81
N LEU A 147 7.52 6.14 -6.23
CA LEU A 147 8.88 5.61 -6.18
C LEU A 147 9.27 5.19 -4.75
N VAL A 148 9.13 6.11 -3.79
CA VAL A 148 9.47 5.90 -2.38
C VAL A 148 8.62 4.79 -1.75
N VAL A 149 7.33 4.75 -2.06
CA VAL A 149 6.43 3.72 -1.53
C VAL A 149 6.75 2.34 -2.11
N LEU A 150 7.06 2.23 -3.41
CA LEU A 150 7.44 0.96 -4.02
C LEU A 150 8.78 0.43 -3.48
N ILE A 151 9.76 1.31 -3.27
CA ILE A 151 11.01 0.95 -2.57
C ILE A 151 10.70 0.47 -1.15
N GLY A 152 9.84 1.19 -0.43
CA GLY A 152 9.35 0.75 0.88
C GLY A 152 8.73 -0.65 0.83
N TRP A 153 7.85 -0.92 -0.12
CA TRP A 153 7.25 -2.25 -0.28
C TRP A 153 8.26 -3.34 -0.63
N THR A 154 9.34 -3.00 -1.33
CA THR A 154 10.44 -3.95 -1.61
C THR A 154 11.11 -4.39 -0.31
N ILE A 155 11.41 -3.43 0.56
CA ILE A 155 11.97 -3.70 1.90
C ILE A 155 10.97 -4.51 2.75
N PHE A 156 9.67 -4.22 2.64
CA PHE A 156 8.64 -4.94 3.38
C PHE A 156 8.51 -6.40 2.96
N GLN A 157 8.55 -6.66 1.65
CA GLN A 157 8.24 -7.97 1.07
C GLN A 157 9.40 -8.96 1.13
N LEU A 158 10.64 -8.49 1.05
CA LEU A 158 11.81 -9.35 0.97
C LEU A 158 12.40 -9.60 2.37
N GLY A 159 12.74 -10.85 2.65
CA GLY A 159 13.07 -11.30 4.02
C GLY A 159 14.51 -11.01 4.45
N SER A 160 15.46 -11.00 3.51
CA SER A 160 16.88 -10.83 3.82
C SER A 160 17.43 -9.49 3.28
N PRO A 161 18.35 -8.82 4.01
CA PRO A 161 19.02 -7.61 3.50
C PRO A 161 19.74 -7.81 2.17
N GLY A 162 20.29 -9.01 1.94
CA GLY A 162 20.94 -9.36 0.68
C GLY A 162 19.96 -9.41 -0.50
N GLU A 163 18.80 -10.03 -0.32
CA GLU A 163 17.72 -10.02 -1.33
C GLU A 163 17.21 -8.61 -1.59
N ILE A 164 17.01 -7.81 -0.55
CA ILE A 164 16.57 -6.42 -0.68
C ILE A 164 17.56 -5.63 -1.55
N LEU A 165 18.86 -5.71 -1.26
CA LEU A 165 19.88 -5.00 -2.02
C LEU A 165 19.97 -5.50 -3.47
N SER A 166 19.92 -6.81 -3.69
CA SER A 166 19.92 -7.39 -5.04
C SER A 166 18.72 -6.92 -5.84
N TYR A 167 17.51 -7.01 -5.28
CA TYR A 167 16.28 -6.63 -5.96
C TYR A 167 16.21 -5.13 -6.24
N LEU A 168 16.68 -4.28 -5.31
CA LEU A 168 16.83 -2.85 -5.57
C LEU A 168 17.84 -2.59 -6.69
N GLY A 169 18.94 -3.35 -6.73
CA GLY A 169 19.90 -3.33 -7.84
C GLY A 169 19.23 -3.67 -9.18
N ASP A 170 18.41 -4.73 -9.20
CA ASP A 170 17.65 -5.16 -10.37
C ASP A 170 16.66 -4.07 -10.83
N MET A 171 15.93 -3.43 -9.91
CA MET A 171 15.00 -2.34 -10.22
C MET A 171 15.68 -1.16 -10.92
N PHE A 172 16.98 -0.93 -10.73
CA PHE A 172 17.70 0.17 -11.37
C PHE A 172 18.73 -0.32 -12.41
N GLY A 173 18.73 -1.60 -12.76
CA GLY A 173 19.65 -2.17 -13.76
C GLY A 173 21.12 -2.18 -13.33
N LEU A 174 21.39 -2.14 -12.02
CA LEU A 174 22.75 -2.06 -11.46
C LEU A 174 23.43 -3.43 -11.35
N THR A 175 22.70 -4.51 -11.60
CA THR A 175 23.16 -5.91 -11.51
C THR A 175 23.59 -6.50 -12.86
N GLY A 176 23.52 -5.70 -13.94
CA GLY A 176 23.87 -6.15 -15.28
C GLY A 176 22.78 -6.99 -15.98
N ILE A 177 21.55 -6.95 -15.46
CA ILE A 177 20.38 -7.60 -16.07
C ILE A 177 19.80 -6.76 -17.22
N ASP A 178 19.08 -7.43 -18.12
CA ASP A 178 18.41 -6.76 -19.23
C ASP A 178 17.29 -5.82 -18.75
N LEU A 179 17.04 -4.74 -19.50
CA LEU A 179 15.96 -3.80 -19.20
C LEU A 179 14.58 -4.47 -19.26
N ALA A 180 14.37 -5.36 -20.23
CA ALA A 180 13.14 -6.10 -20.40
C ALA A 180 13.42 -7.41 -21.12
N ASN A 181 12.73 -8.49 -20.74
CA ASN A 181 12.79 -9.78 -21.40
C ASN A 181 11.38 -10.24 -21.85
N ASN A 182 11.33 -11.38 -22.56
CA ASN A 182 10.07 -11.92 -23.09
C ASN A 182 9.05 -12.24 -22.01
N GLU A 183 9.51 -12.72 -20.84
CA GLU A 183 8.67 -13.03 -19.71
C GLU A 183 8.00 -11.78 -19.13
N ALA A 184 8.76 -10.71 -18.93
CA ALA A 184 8.22 -9.44 -18.46
C ALA A 184 7.15 -8.87 -19.41
N TRP A 185 7.38 -8.94 -20.72
CA TRP A 185 6.39 -8.53 -21.72
C TRP A 185 5.14 -9.41 -21.71
N PHE A 186 5.32 -10.72 -21.56
CA PHE A 186 4.23 -11.67 -21.48
C PHE A 186 3.35 -11.40 -20.26
N LEU A 187 3.95 -11.21 -19.07
CA LEU A 187 3.23 -10.92 -17.84
C LEU A 187 2.52 -9.57 -17.89
N LEU A 188 3.16 -8.53 -18.42
CA LEU A 188 2.53 -7.23 -18.60
C LEU A 188 1.30 -7.32 -19.51
N ARG A 189 1.42 -7.97 -20.68
CA ARG A 189 0.32 -8.07 -21.65
C ARG A 189 -0.82 -8.95 -21.15
N SER A 190 -0.50 -10.08 -20.51
CA SER A 190 -1.52 -10.98 -19.97
C SER A 190 -2.29 -10.37 -18.80
N ASN A 191 -1.67 -9.45 -18.04
CA ASN A 191 -2.30 -8.82 -16.86
C ASN A 191 -2.68 -7.35 -17.07
N ILE A 192 -2.56 -6.78 -18.27
CA ILE A 192 -2.78 -5.34 -18.48
C ILE A 192 -4.19 -4.90 -18.07
N VAL A 193 -5.20 -5.72 -18.34
CA VAL A 193 -6.59 -5.43 -17.94
C VAL A 193 -6.70 -5.38 -16.42
N LEU A 194 -6.11 -6.35 -15.72
CA LEU A 194 -6.09 -6.39 -14.25
C LEU A 194 -5.36 -5.18 -13.67
N LEU A 195 -4.21 -4.80 -14.23
CA LEU A 195 -3.44 -3.63 -13.79
C LEU A 195 -4.20 -2.32 -14.00
N VAL A 196 -4.94 -2.19 -15.10
CA VAL A 196 -5.82 -1.03 -15.36
C VAL A 196 -6.96 -0.97 -14.36
N LEU A 197 -7.63 -2.11 -14.08
CA LEU A 197 -8.70 -2.19 -13.09
C LEU A 197 -8.19 -1.91 -11.67
N ALA A 198 -7.01 -2.44 -11.32
CA ALA A 198 -6.33 -2.18 -10.06
C ALA A 198 -5.99 -0.68 -9.91
N THR A 199 -5.49 -0.04 -10.97
CA THR A 199 -5.24 1.40 -10.96
C THR A 199 -6.54 2.21 -10.81
N ALA A 200 -7.60 1.81 -11.50
CA ALA A 200 -8.91 2.45 -11.38
C ALA A 200 -9.52 2.28 -9.97
N GLY A 201 -9.30 1.12 -9.33
CA GLY A 201 -9.74 0.82 -7.97
C GLY A 201 -8.93 1.54 -6.88
N SER A 202 -7.69 1.93 -7.17
CA SER A 202 -6.83 2.65 -6.22
C SER A 202 -7.05 4.16 -6.18
N ILE A 203 -7.95 4.67 -7.02
CA ILE A 203 -8.35 6.07 -7.08
C ILE A 203 -9.86 6.21 -6.82
N PRO A 204 -10.36 7.40 -6.41
CA PRO A 204 -11.78 7.61 -6.13
C PRO A 204 -12.66 7.69 -7.40
N LEU A 205 -12.37 6.88 -8.42
CA LEU A 205 -13.13 6.85 -9.67
C LEU A 205 -14.53 6.28 -9.44
N PHE A 206 -14.62 5.07 -8.89
CA PHE A 206 -15.90 4.40 -8.67
C PHE A 206 -16.74 5.08 -7.59
N ALA A 207 -16.11 5.62 -6.53
CA ALA A 207 -16.82 6.42 -5.53
C ALA A 207 -17.48 7.66 -6.15
N LYS A 208 -16.75 8.42 -6.99
CA LYS A 208 -17.32 9.59 -7.69
C LYS A 208 -18.39 9.20 -8.69
N LEU A 209 -18.24 8.07 -9.38
CA LEU A 209 -19.26 7.56 -10.31
C LEU A 209 -20.52 7.17 -9.55
N TYR A 210 -20.38 6.49 -8.41
CA TYR A 210 -21.45 6.13 -7.51
C TYR A 210 -22.21 7.40 -7.05
N GLU A 211 -21.53 8.39 -6.47
CA GLU A 211 -22.16 9.64 -6.01
C GLU A 211 -22.95 10.37 -7.12
N ARG A 212 -22.44 10.37 -8.36
CA ARG A 212 -23.10 11.02 -9.50
C ARG A 212 -24.32 10.27 -10.03
N THR A 213 -24.35 8.95 -9.91
CA THR A 213 -25.38 8.10 -10.53
C THR A 213 -26.50 7.73 -9.55
N LEU A 214 -26.26 7.79 -8.25
CA LEU A 214 -27.19 7.30 -7.22
C LEU A 214 -28.34 8.20 -6.71
N PRO A 215 -28.66 9.40 -7.25
CA PRO A 215 -29.91 10.05 -6.86
C PRO A 215 -31.19 9.25 -7.19
N ARG A 216 -31.08 8.11 -7.91
CA ARG A 216 -32.21 7.30 -8.39
C ARG A 216 -32.43 6.07 -7.50
N LEU A 217 -33.57 6.04 -6.78
CA LEU A 217 -33.98 4.97 -5.85
C LEU A 217 -33.84 3.55 -6.43
N THR A 218 -34.11 3.38 -7.74
CA THR A 218 -34.01 2.11 -8.48
C THR A 218 -32.61 1.50 -8.46
N VAL A 219 -31.56 2.33 -8.53
CA VAL A 219 -30.16 1.86 -8.54
C VAL A 219 -29.79 1.27 -7.17
N ARG A 220 -30.23 1.91 -6.09
CA ARG A 220 -29.94 1.49 -4.72
C ARG A 220 -30.64 0.18 -4.34
N THR A 221 -31.89 0.00 -4.76
CA THR A 221 -32.71 -1.15 -4.32
C THR A 221 -32.47 -2.42 -5.13
N PHE A 222 -32.18 -2.31 -6.44
CA PHE A 222 -32.10 -3.48 -7.32
C PHE A 222 -30.71 -3.67 -7.93
N VAL A 223 -30.07 -2.60 -8.43
CA VAL A 223 -28.80 -2.73 -9.17
C VAL A 223 -27.65 -3.08 -8.22
N MET A 224 -27.54 -2.42 -7.07
CA MET A 224 -26.43 -2.67 -6.12
C MET A 224 -26.45 -4.10 -5.53
N PRO A 225 -27.58 -4.64 -5.05
CA PRO A 225 -27.61 -6.04 -4.58
C PRO A 225 -27.26 -7.04 -5.67
N SER A 226 -27.79 -6.88 -6.89
CA SER A 226 -27.45 -7.76 -8.03
C SER A 226 -25.97 -7.67 -8.41
N TYR A 227 -25.39 -6.47 -8.37
CA TYR A 227 -23.96 -6.27 -8.59
C TYR A 227 -23.12 -7.00 -7.53
N TYR A 228 -23.42 -6.83 -6.25
CA TYR A 228 -22.70 -7.52 -5.18
C TYR A 228 -22.89 -9.04 -5.21
N ALA A 229 -24.07 -9.53 -5.57
CA ALA A 229 -24.32 -10.95 -5.77
C ALA A 229 -23.50 -11.51 -6.95
N GLY A 230 -23.43 -10.77 -8.06
CA GLY A 230 -22.58 -11.12 -9.19
C GLY A 230 -21.09 -11.15 -8.83
N LEU A 231 -20.60 -10.14 -8.11
CA LEU A 231 -19.24 -10.11 -7.59
C LEU A 231 -18.96 -11.30 -6.66
N LEU A 232 -19.88 -11.61 -5.75
CA LEU A 232 -19.74 -12.76 -4.86
C LEU A 232 -19.61 -14.06 -5.64
N LEU A 233 -20.47 -14.28 -6.65
CA LEU A 233 -20.41 -15.46 -7.51
C LEU A 233 -19.08 -15.58 -8.25
N VAL A 234 -18.62 -14.50 -8.87
CA VAL A 234 -17.33 -14.48 -9.57
C VAL A 234 -16.19 -14.76 -8.59
N SER A 235 -16.14 -14.09 -7.44
CA SER A 235 -15.13 -14.32 -6.41
C SER A 235 -15.13 -15.77 -5.91
N THR A 236 -16.31 -16.37 -5.69
CA THR A 236 -16.41 -17.79 -5.31
C THR A 236 -15.96 -18.74 -6.41
N ALA A 237 -16.23 -18.43 -7.69
CA ALA A 237 -15.76 -19.25 -8.80
C ALA A 237 -14.23 -19.25 -8.91
N TYR A 238 -13.59 -18.08 -8.74
CA TYR A 238 -12.13 -17.96 -8.69
C TYR A 238 -11.52 -18.68 -7.48
N LEU A 239 -12.20 -18.67 -6.32
CA LEU A 239 -11.74 -19.41 -5.13
C LEU A 239 -11.77 -20.93 -5.33
N VAL A 240 -12.75 -21.45 -6.07
CA VAL A 240 -12.85 -22.89 -6.38
C VAL A 240 -11.76 -23.35 -7.34
N ASP A 241 -11.34 -22.48 -8.27
CA ASP A 241 -10.26 -22.75 -9.23
C ASP A 241 -8.86 -22.60 -8.61
N SER A 242 -8.71 -21.79 -7.55
CA SER A 242 -7.43 -21.55 -6.89
C SER A 242 -7.05 -22.69 -5.93
N SER A 243 -6.02 -23.46 -6.28
CA SER A 243 -5.36 -24.44 -5.40
C SER A 243 -4.31 -23.82 -4.45
N PHE A 244 -4.14 -22.49 -4.50
CA PHE A 244 -3.15 -21.73 -3.74
C PHE A 244 -3.85 -20.71 -2.84
N ASN A 245 -3.33 -20.48 -1.63
CA ASN A 245 -3.87 -19.50 -0.69
C ASN A 245 -3.11 -18.16 -0.82
N PRO A 246 -3.69 -17.13 -1.47
CA PRO A 246 -2.97 -15.91 -1.81
C PRO A 246 -2.87 -14.92 -0.63
N PHE A 247 -3.53 -15.20 0.50
CA PHE A 247 -3.70 -14.24 1.59
C PHE A 247 -2.39 -13.97 2.35
N LEU A 248 -2.02 -12.70 2.46
CA LEU A 248 -0.74 -12.26 3.02
C LEU A 248 -0.54 -12.66 4.49
N TYR A 249 -1.60 -12.73 5.30
CA TYR A 249 -1.50 -13.02 6.74
C TYR A 249 -1.12 -14.46 7.10
N PHE A 250 -1.22 -15.40 6.16
CA PHE A 250 -0.81 -16.79 6.42
C PHE A 250 0.65 -17.08 6.04
N ARG A 251 1.43 -16.04 5.69
CA ARG A 251 2.83 -16.15 5.26
C ARG A 251 3.85 -15.73 6.32
N PHE A 252 3.41 -15.50 7.55
CA PHE A 252 4.26 -15.14 8.70
C PHE A 252 4.38 -16.30 9.69
#